data_AF-Q7ZWF8-F1
#
_entry.id   AF-Q7ZWF8-F1
#
_cell.length_a   1.000
_cell.length_b   1.000
_cell.length_c   1.000
_cell.angle_alpha   90.00
_cell.angle_beta   90.00
_cell.angle_gamma   90.00
#
_symmetry.space_group_name_H-M   'P 1'
#
loop_
_entity.id
_entity.type
_entity.pdbx_description
1 polymer ?
#
loop_
_entity_poly.entity_id
_entity_poly.type
_entity_poly.pdbx_seq_one_letter_code
_entity_poly.pdbx_strand_id
1 'polypeptide(L)'
;MPAQPAARDPEEEMETEADPDIPQTNGEVEEDRERDGGEAEETMEESGDERDSDLEESEPEEEEEEEEESSEMDDEDCERRRSQCLDEMSDLEKQFLELKDKLFQERLNQVKLKLDEVLTGKAGEYREPLATLQQNLQQRTQVAGVYRELCLQVVRHKHECEVQGARQHLESEKTLLFDAMKTELLEKIRRLEEDKQSIDITSEWWNDEVKMKKCKRRSHLIRSDRKKKAALVSGPYIVYMLRETDILEDWTAIKKAKAALMPLKKKADRS
;
A
#
# COMPACT_ATOMS: atom_id res chain seq x y z
N MET A 1 31.62 45.43 -8.81
CA MET A 1 30.27 44.87 -9.02
C MET A 1 30.44 43.42 -9.46
N PRO A 2 29.88 42.44 -8.73
CA PRO A 2 29.99 41.04 -9.11
C PRO A 2 28.98 40.72 -10.22
N ALA A 3 29.42 40.05 -11.29
CA ALA A 3 28.57 39.60 -12.38
C ALA A 3 27.71 38.41 -11.93
N GLN A 4 26.40 38.48 -12.15
CA GLN A 4 25.47 37.36 -11.96
C GLN A 4 25.66 36.31 -13.07
N PRO A 5 25.55 35.01 -12.78
CA PRO A 5 25.46 33.97 -13.81
C PRO A 5 24.05 33.96 -14.43
N ALA A 6 24.00 33.73 -15.74
CA ALA A 6 22.80 33.68 -16.56
C ALA A 6 21.92 32.45 -16.26
N ALA A 7 20.62 32.59 -16.55
CA ALA A 7 19.53 31.66 -16.30
C ALA A 7 19.72 30.29 -16.97
N ARG A 8 19.30 29.23 -16.26
CA ARG A 8 19.11 27.87 -16.76
C ARG A 8 17.68 27.73 -17.29
N ASP A 9 17.54 27.30 -18.55
CA ASP A 9 16.27 26.88 -19.15
C ASP A 9 15.68 25.65 -18.42
N PRO A 10 14.35 25.56 -18.24
CA PRO A 10 13.70 24.42 -17.61
C PRO A 10 12.87 23.62 -18.62
N GLU A 11 13.47 22.79 -19.48
CA GLU A 11 12.70 21.90 -20.37
C GLU A 11 13.45 20.58 -20.58
N GLU A 12 13.25 19.63 -19.66
CA GLU A 12 13.34 18.19 -19.92
C GLU A 12 12.57 17.48 -18.79
N GLU A 13 11.24 17.59 -18.85
CA GLU A 13 10.34 16.74 -18.07
C GLU A 13 10.43 15.32 -18.66
N MET A 14 11.37 14.53 -18.14
CA MET A 14 11.42 13.08 -18.41
C MET A 14 10.36 12.42 -17.55
N GLU A 15 9.26 12.01 -18.19
CA GLU A 15 8.23 11.13 -17.66
C GLU A 15 8.89 9.85 -17.13
N THR A 16 9.08 9.76 -15.81
CA THR A 16 9.37 8.49 -15.16
C THR A 16 8.03 7.79 -14.93
N GLU A 17 7.74 6.77 -15.74
CA GLU A 17 6.64 5.85 -15.49
C GLU A 17 6.68 5.35 -14.05
N ALA A 18 5.57 5.55 -13.35
CA ALA A 18 5.37 5.09 -11.99
C ALA A 18 5.28 3.56 -11.99
N ASP A 19 6.29 2.92 -11.40
CA ASP A 19 6.36 1.49 -11.13
C ASP A 19 5.20 1.09 -10.19
N PRO A 20 4.28 0.19 -10.59
CA PRO A 20 3.06 -0.11 -9.84
C PRO A 20 3.26 -1.04 -8.62
N ASP A 21 4.48 -1.45 -8.30
CA ASP A 21 4.76 -2.47 -7.26
C ASP A 21 5.43 -1.92 -5.98
N ILE A 22 5.07 -0.72 -5.54
CA ILE A 22 5.35 -0.27 -4.16
C ILE A 22 4.15 -0.67 -3.30
N PRO A 23 4.29 -1.61 -2.35
CA PRO A 23 3.20 -1.90 -1.42
C PRO A 23 2.93 -0.62 -0.62
N GLN A 24 1.76 -0.04 -0.84
CA GLN A 24 1.21 1.01 0.03
C GLN A 24 1.04 0.39 1.41
N THR A 25 2.05 0.50 2.26
CA THR A 25 1.91 0.28 3.70
C THR A 25 1.22 1.52 4.28
N ASN A 26 -0.03 1.74 3.87
CA ASN A 26 -0.94 2.61 4.60
C ASN A 26 -1.46 1.79 5.77
N GLY A 27 -1.23 2.32 6.97
CA GLY A 27 -1.77 1.76 8.19
C GLY A 27 -3.29 1.80 8.15
N GLU A 28 -3.89 0.64 7.91
CA GLU A 28 -5.25 0.35 8.32
C GLU A 28 -5.21 0.18 9.85
N VAL A 29 -5.32 1.31 10.55
CA VAL A 29 -5.82 1.32 11.93
C VAL A 29 -7.34 1.26 11.79
N GLU A 30 -7.85 0.05 11.55
CA GLU A 30 -9.26 -0.26 11.70
C GLU A 30 -9.59 -0.29 13.21
N GLU A 31 -10.68 0.39 13.52
CA GLU A 31 -11.13 0.78 14.85
C GLU A 31 -11.79 -0.40 15.59
N ASP A 32 -11.02 -1.24 16.26
CA ASP A 32 -11.57 -2.13 17.30
C ASP A 32 -11.45 -1.46 18.68
N ARG A 33 -12.37 -0.52 18.94
CA ARG A 33 -12.71 -0.09 20.31
C ARG A 33 -13.82 -0.99 20.85
N GLU A 34 -13.48 -2.22 21.19
CA GLU A 34 -14.32 -3.04 22.06
C GLU A 34 -14.06 -2.68 23.53
N ARG A 35 -14.81 -1.67 23.99
CA ARG A 35 -15.56 -1.69 25.25
C ARG A 35 -14.85 -2.29 26.48
N ASP A 36 -13.86 -1.57 27.01
CA ASP A 36 -13.34 -1.80 28.36
C ASP A 36 -14.05 -0.89 29.37
N GLY A 37 -14.25 -1.44 30.56
CA GLY A 37 -15.12 -0.97 31.62
C GLY A 37 -14.75 0.41 32.16
N GLY A 38 -15.71 1.32 32.08
CA GLY A 38 -15.76 2.52 32.89
C GLY A 38 -16.92 2.38 33.87
N GLU A 39 -16.58 2.10 35.12
CA GLU A 39 -17.47 2.07 36.27
C GLU A 39 -18.24 3.40 36.34
N ALA A 40 -19.53 3.35 36.01
CA ALA A 40 -20.45 4.46 36.14
C ALA A 40 -20.87 4.57 37.61
N GLU A 41 -20.08 5.30 38.38
CA GLU A 41 -20.41 5.72 39.73
C GLU A 41 -21.49 6.83 39.66
N GLU A 42 -22.74 6.37 39.81
CA GLU A 42 -23.86 7.02 40.51
C GLU A 42 -23.95 8.56 40.42
N THR A 43 -24.63 9.03 39.36
CA THR A 43 -25.35 10.32 39.40
C THR A 43 -26.82 10.02 39.68
N MET A 44 -27.16 9.97 40.98
CA MET A 44 -28.54 9.95 41.46
C MET A 44 -29.14 11.34 41.22
N GLU A 45 -29.82 11.51 40.08
CA GLU A 45 -30.76 12.61 39.89
C GLU A 45 -32.02 12.30 40.71
N GLU A 46 -32.22 13.09 41.76
CA GLU A 46 -33.38 13.03 42.63
C GLU A 46 -34.57 13.74 41.96
N SER A 47 -35.60 12.93 41.70
CA SER A 47 -37.03 13.23 41.60
C SER A 47 -37.48 14.59 41.05
N GLY A 48 -37.95 14.56 39.80
CA GLY A 48 -39.08 15.37 39.37
C GLY A 48 -40.38 14.73 39.83
N ASP A 49 -41.00 15.26 40.88
CA ASP A 49 -42.40 14.96 41.22
C ASP A 49 -43.33 15.90 40.45
N GLU A 50 -43.96 15.36 39.41
CA GLU A 50 -45.15 15.93 38.79
C GLU A 50 -46.41 15.47 39.55
N ARG A 51 -47.19 16.46 40.00
CA ARG A 51 -48.68 16.54 39.98
C ARG A 51 -49.47 15.21 39.96
N ASP A 52 -50.30 14.97 40.98
CA ASP A 52 -51.76 15.14 40.93
C ASP A 52 -52.39 14.63 42.22
N SER A 53 -53.30 15.42 42.81
CA SER A 53 -54.18 14.99 43.89
C SER A 53 -55.55 15.56 43.59
N ASP A 54 -56.29 14.85 42.73
CA ASP A 54 -57.69 15.09 42.43
C ASP A 54 -58.55 14.78 43.67
N LEU A 55 -59.43 15.74 43.98
CA LEU A 55 -60.55 15.62 44.90
C LEU A 55 -61.65 14.73 44.28
N GLU A 56 -62.14 13.74 45.03
CA GLU A 56 -63.55 13.31 45.01
C GLU A 56 -63.97 13.21 46.50
N GLU A 57 -64.79 14.11 47.04
CA GLU A 57 -66.25 14.18 46.93
C GLU A 57 -66.94 12.89 47.40
N SER A 58 -67.38 12.88 48.66
CA SER A 58 -68.43 11.99 49.19
C SER A 58 -68.83 12.50 50.58
N GLU A 59 -69.92 13.27 50.66
CA GLU A 59 -70.68 13.44 51.90
C GLU A 59 -71.44 12.14 52.23
N PRO A 60 -71.71 11.87 53.52
CA PRO A 60 -73.10 11.96 53.94
C PRO A 60 -73.31 12.53 55.35
N GLU A 61 -74.26 13.47 55.40
CA GLU A 61 -75.45 13.52 56.27
C GLU A 61 -75.41 12.83 57.65
N GLU A 62 -75.49 13.70 58.67
CA GLU A 62 -76.28 13.65 59.92
C GLU A 62 -76.82 12.29 60.37
N GLU A 63 -76.41 11.85 61.57
CA GLU A 63 -77.36 11.43 62.61
C GLU A 63 -76.67 11.48 63.98
N GLU A 64 -77.16 12.41 64.80
CA GLU A 64 -76.91 12.55 66.23
C GLU A 64 -77.37 11.27 66.94
N GLU A 65 -76.52 10.63 67.73
CA GLU A 65 -76.97 9.99 68.96
C GLU A 65 -75.80 9.85 69.93
N GLU A 66 -75.97 10.59 71.03
CA GLU A 66 -75.31 10.56 72.31
C GLU A 66 -74.83 9.15 72.68
N GLU A 67 -73.57 9.01 73.07
CA GLU A 67 -73.25 8.43 74.36
C GLU A 67 -71.78 8.69 74.74
N GLU A 68 -71.66 9.02 76.02
CA GLU A 68 -70.48 9.43 76.76
C GLU A 68 -69.39 8.33 76.75
N GLU A 69 -68.16 8.74 77.10
CA GLU A 69 -66.94 7.92 77.26
C GLU A 69 -66.07 7.69 76.02
N SER A 70 -65.17 8.64 75.71
CA SER A 70 -63.80 8.27 75.27
C SER A 70 -62.83 9.44 75.19
N SER A 71 -62.02 9.55 76.25
CA SER A 71 -60.81 10.36 76.43
C SER A 71 -60.83 11.79 75.85
N GLU A 72 -61.19 12.75 76.69
CA GLU A 72 -60.67 14.12 76.62
C GLU A 72 -59.13 14.01 76.57
N MET A 73 -58.55 14.04 75.36
CA MET A 73 -57.11 14.12 75.22
C MET A 73 -56.72 15.45 75.85
N ASP A 74 -55.93 15.35 76.90
CA ASP A 74 -55.26 16.47 77.54
C ASP A 74 -54.60 17.34 76.45
N ASP A 75 -55.11 18.56 76.25
CA ASP A 75 -54.55 19.51 75.29
C ASP A 75 -53.04 19.68 75.51
N GLU A 76 -52.59 19.56 76.78
CA GLU A 76 -51.17 19.59 77.13
C GLU A 76 -50.41 18.38 76.56
N ASP A 77 -51.02 17.19 76.46
CA ASP A 77 -50.43 16.02 75.81
C ASP A 77 -50.37 16.17 74.29
N CYS A 78 -51.40 16.75 73.68
CA CYS A 78 -51.38 17.10 72.25
C CYS A 78 -50.29 18.13 71.92
N GLU A 79 -50.12 19.16 72.75
CA GLU A 79 -49.04 20.15 72.61
C GLU A 79 -47.66 19.55 72.87
N ARG A 80 -47.54 18.64 73.84
CA ARG A 80 -46.30 17.91 74.16
C ARG A 80 -45.86 17.04 72.97
N ARG A 81 -46.75 16.27 72.36
CA ARG A 81 -46.45 15.46 71.17
C ARG A 81 -46.06 16.31 69.96
N ARG A 82 -46.76 17.43 69.74
CA ARG A 82 -46.41 18.38 68.67
C ARG A 82 -45.00 18.94 68.86
N SER A 83 -44.66 19.34 70.09
CA SER A 83 -43.33 19.87 70.41
C SER A 83 -42.23 18.81 70.21
N GLN A 84 -42.45 17.58 70.69
CA GLN A 84 -41.51 16.46 70.49
C GLN A 84 -41.26 16.16 69.00
N CYS A 85 -42.31 16.16 68.17
CA CYS A 85 -42.17 15.96 66.74
C CYS A 85 -41.37 17.09 66.07
N LEU A 86 -41.58 18.35 66.48
CA LEU A 86 -40.80 19.48 65.98
C LEU A 86 -39.33 19.40 66.42
N ASP A 87 -39.06 18.99 67.65
CA ASP A 87 -37.69 18.79 68.17
C ASP A 87 -36.97 17.68 67.40
N GLU A 88 -37.62 16.52 67.18
CA GLU A 88 -37.07 15.42 66.37
C GLU A 88 -36.81 15.85 64.92
N MET A 89 -37.73 16.61 64.31
CA MET A 89 -37.52 17.13 62.96
C MET A 89 -36.39 18.15 62.90
N SER A 90 -36.25 19.01 63.91
CA SER A 90 -35.14 19.94 64.04
C SER A 90 -33.80 19.21 64.18
N ASP A 91 -33.77 18.12 64.95
CA ASP A 91 -32.59 17.28 65.12
C ASP A 91 -32.22 16.54 63.82
N LEU A 92 -33.19 16.05 63.06
CA LEU A 92 -32.99 15.44 61.74
C LEU A 92 -32.48 16.45 60.72
N GLU A 93 -33.06 17.65 60.65
CA GLU A 93 -32.62 18.72 59.75
C GLU A 93 -31.17 19.12 60.05
N LYS A 94 -30.81 19.21 61.33
CA LYS A 94 -29.43 19.49 61.74
C LYS A 94 -28.46 18.39 61.27
N GLN A 95 -28.81 17.12 61.46
CA GLN A 95 -28.00 15.99 61.00
C GLN A 95 -27.87 15.98 59.46
N PHE A 96 -28.95 16.29 58.75
CA PHE A 96 -28.96 16.39 57.30
C PHE A 96 -28.02 17.50 56.81
N LEU A 97 -28.08 18.69 57.41
CA LEU A 97 -27.17 19.79 57.07
C LEU A 97 -25.71 19.43 57.34
N GLU A 98 -25.41 18.75 58.46
CA GLU A 98 -24.05 18.28 58.76
C GLU A 98 -23.55 17.24 57.75
N LEU A 99 -24.40 16.29 57.33
CA LEU A 99 -24.06 15.28 56.32
C LEU A 99 -23.86 15.92 54.95
N LYS A 100 -24.73 16.85 54.57
CA LYS A 100 -24.62 17.62 53.32
C LYS A 100 -23.31 18.39 53.25
N ASP A 101 -22.94 19.09 54.33
CA ASP A 101 -21.68 19.83 54.38
C ASP A 101 -20.46 18.89 54.31
N LYS A 102 -20.51 17.73 54.96
CA LYS A 102 -19.46 16.70 54.84
C LYS A 102 -19.32 16.23 53.40
N LEU A 103 -20.41 15.88 52.72
CA LEU A 103 -20.40 15.44 51.33
C LEU A 103 -19.81 16.49 50.39
N PHE A 104 -20.19 17.76 50.56
CA PHE A 104 -19.63 18.86 49.78
C PHE A 104 -18.13 19.05 50.02
N GLN A 105 -17.69 18.97 51.28
CA GLN A 105 -16.26 19.07 51.63
C GLN A 105 -15.46 17.90 51.06
N GLU A 106 -15.98 16.68 51.14
CA GLU A 106 -15.36 15.49 50.55
C GLU A 106 -15.21 15.63 49.03
N ARG A 107 -16.29 16.04 48.34
CA ARG A 107 -16.25 16.26 46.89
C ARG A 107 -15.26 17.35 46.50
N LEU A 108 -15.25 18.46 47.23
CA LEU A 108 -14.29 19.54 47.01
C LEU A 108 -12.84 19.06 47.20
N ASN A 109 -12.59 18.22 48.20
CA ASN A 109 -11.26 17.66 48.46
C ASN A 109 -10.83 16.68 47.37
N GLN A 110 -11.72 15.82 46.88
CA GLN A 110 -11.44 14.94 45.72
C GLN A 110 -11.00 15.75 44.49
N VAL A 111 -11.73 16.82 44.17
CA VAL A 111 -11.40 17.69 43.02
C VAL A 111 -10.06 18.41 43.24
N LYS A 112 -9.80 18.91 44.45
CA LYS A 112 -8.52 19.54 44.80
C LYS A 112 -7.34 18.57 44.67
N LEU A 113 -7.51 17.31 45.10
CA LEU A 113 -6.49 16.27 44.97
C LEU A 113 -6.20 15.97 43.50
N LYS A 114 -7.23 15.75 42.66
CA LYS A 114 -7.05 15.56 41.22
C LYS A 114 -6.38 16.77 40.56
N LEU A 115 -6.75 17.99 40.94
CA LEU A 115 -6.11 19.21 40.44
C LEU A 115 -4.62 19.27 40.83
N ASP A 116 -4.28 18.94 42.07
CA ASP A 116 -2.89 18.88 42.53
C ASP A 116 -2.09 17.79 41.81
N GLU A 117 -2.68 16.62 41.57
CA GLU A 117 -2.07 15.54 40.78
C GLU A 117 -1.77 15.99 39.35
N VAL A 118 -2.67 16.74 38.71
CA VAL A 118 -2.44 17.31 37.38
C VAL A 118 -1.35 18.36 37.42
N LEU A 119 -1.41 19.32 38.36
CA LEU A 119 -0.41 20.39 38.49
C LEU A 119 0.99 19.87 38.82
N THR A 120 1.09 18.80 39.61
CA THR A 120 2.35 18.14 39.96
C THR A 120 2.81 17.11 38.92
N GLY A 121 2.03 16.88 37.85
CA GLY A 121 2.35 15.92 36.79
C GLY A 121 2.31 14.46 37.24
N LYS A 122 1.54 14.15 38.29
CA LYS A 122 1.34 12.80 38.85
C LYS A 122 0.04 12.14 38.41
N ALA A 123 -0.86 12.88 37.78
CA ALA A 123 -2.13 12.36 37.27
C ALA A 123 -1.89 11.22 36.26
N GLY A 124 -2.20 9.99 36.70
CA GLY A 124 -1.96 8.76 35.92
C GLY A 124 -2.71 8.76 34.59
N GLU A 125 -3.94 9.29 34.58
CA GLU A 125 -4.83 9.38 33.41
C GLU A 125 -4.20 10.11 32.21
N TYR A 126 -3.26 11.04 32.45
CA TYR A 126 -2.52 11.72 31.38
C TYR A 126 -1.13 11.13 31.17
N ARG A 127 -0.49 10.65 32.25
CA ARG A 127 0.88 10.14 32.21
C ARG A 127 1.00 8.84 31.42
N GLU A 128 0.05 7.92 31.56
CA GLU A 128 0.06 6.63 30.85
C GLU A 128 -0.09 6.82 29.33
N PRO A 129 -1.10 7.55 28.83
CA PRO A 129 -1.19 7.87 27.40
C PRO A 129 0.03 8.63 26.88
N LEU A 130 0.61 9.54 27.68
CA LEU A 130 1.81 10.27 27.31
C LEU A 130 3.02 9.33 27.15
N ALA A 131 3.20 8.37 28.06
CA ALA A 131 4.27 7.38 27.96
C ALA A 131 4.13 6.51 26.71
N THR A 132 2.91 6.06 26.41
CA THR A 132 2.61 5.31 25.18
C THR A 132 2.87 6.16 23.93
N LEU A 133 2.49 7.44 23.92
CA LEU A 133 2.75 8.35 22.81
C LEU A 133 4.26 8.57 22.61
N GLN A 134 5.02 8.72 23.69
CA GLN A 134 6.48 8.83 23.64
C GLN A 134 7.14 7.57 23.08
N GLN A 135 6.67 6.38 23.47
CA GLN A 135 7.15 5.11 22.92
C GLN A 135 6.84 5.01 21.42
N ASN A 136 5.62 5.35 21.00
CA ASN A 136 5.22 5.35 19.60
C ASN A 136 6.07 6.32 18.76
N LEU A 137 6.36 7.51 19.29
CA LEU A 137 7.25 8.48 18.65
C LEU A 137 8.66 7.89 18.42
N GLN A 138 9.22 7.23 19.45
CA GLN A 138 10.54 6.59 19.34
C GLN A 138 10.54 5.48 18.28
N GLN A 139 9.53 4.61 18.29
CA GLN A 139 9.40 3.53 17.31
C GLN A 139 9.26 4.06 15.88
N ARG A 140 8.37 5.04 15.66
CA ARG A 140 8.20 5.67 14.34
C ARG A 140 9.48 6.33 13.84
N THR A 141 10.22 6.98 14.73
CA THR A 141 11.52 7.61 14.39
C THR A 141 12.55 6.56 14.00
N GLN A 142 12.63 5.43 14.72
CA GLN A 142 13.54 4.33 14.39
C GLN A 142 13.20 3.71 13.02
N VAL A 143 11.91 3.41 12.78
CA VAL A 143 11.43 2.85 11.50
C VAL A 143 11.72 3.80 10.35
N ALA A 144 11.45 5.10 10.50
CA ALA A 144 11.78 6.11 9.50
C ALA A 144 13.29 6.18 9.20
N GLY A 145 14.13 6.01 10.23
CA GLY A 145 15.59 5.93 10.09
C GLY A 145 16.04 4.73 9.25
N VAL A 146 15.48 3.54 9.52
CA VAL A 146 15.76 2.32 8.74
C VAL A 146 15.27 2.46 7.30
N TYR A 147 14.05 2.98 7.10
CA TYR A 147 13.48 3.21 5.78
C TYR A 147 14.36 4.15 4.94
N ARG A 148 14.83 5.26 5.54
CA ARG A 148 15.75 6.19 4.89
C ARG A 148 17.03 5.51 4.42
N GLU A 149 17.63 4.68 5.26
CA GLU A 149 18.86 3.95 4.92
C GLU A 149 18.63 2.98 3.75
N LEU A 150 17.51 2.25 3.76
CA LEU A 150 17.12 1.36 2.66
C LEU A 150 16.91 2.14 1.35
N CYS A 151 16.22 3.28 1.39
CA CYS A 151 16.05 4.12 0.20
C CYS A 151 17.39 4.59 -0.37
N LEU A 152 18.33 5.01 0.49
CA LEU A 152 19.68 5.40 0.06
C LEU A 152 20.45 4.24 -0.57
N GLN A 153 20.31 3.02 -0.02
CA GLN A 153 20.90 1.82 -0.59
C GLN A 153 20.30 1.48 -1.96
N VAL A 154 18.97 1.58 -2.12
CA VAL A 154 18.31 1.38 -3.41
C VAL A 154 18.81 2.37 -4.46
N VAL A 155 18.92 3.65 -4.11
CA VAL A 155 19.46 4.68 -5.02
C VAL A 155 20.91 4.37 -5.41
N ARG A 156 21.74 3.94 -4.44
CA ARG A 156 23.12 3.54 -4.69
C ARG A 156 23.19 2.34 -5.65
N HIS A 157 22.44 1.28 -5.38
CA HIS A 157 22.42 0.09 -6.23
C HIS A 157 21.90 0.42 -7.65
N LYS A 158 20.87 1.26 -7.78
CA LYS A 158 20.38 1.72 -9.09
C LYS A 158 21.49 2.43 -9.87
N HIS A 159 22.22 3.33 -9.22
CA HIS A 159 23.36 4.01 -9.84
C HIS A 159 24.48 3.04 -10.23
N GLU A 160 24.83 2.10 -9.35
CA GLU A 160 25.87 1.10 -9.63
C GLU A 160 25.50 0.20 -10.81
N CYS A 161 24.25 -0.27 -10.87
CA CYS A 161 23.72 -1.07 -11.98
C CYS A 161 23.74 -0.28 -13.30
N GLU A 162 23.35 1.00 -13.28
CA GLU A 162 23.37 1.86 -14.47
C GLU A 162 24.81 2.03 -15.00
N VAL A 163 25.76 2.32 -14.12
CA VAL A 163 27.18 2.45 -14.48
C VAL A 163 27.73 1.13 -15.03
N GLN A 164 27.38 0.00 -14.43
CA GLN A 164 27.78 -1.32 -14.91
C GLN A 164 27.18 -1.62 -16.28
N GLY A 165 25.88 -1.36 -16.48
CA GLY A 165 25.18 -1.54 -17.74
C GLY A 165 25.81 -0.69 -18.85
N ALA A 166 26.08 0.59 -18.59
CA ALA A 166 26.74 1.48 -19.54
C ALA A 166 28.15 1.00 -19.93
N ARG A 167 28.93 0.48 -18.97
CA ARG A 167 30.26 -0.09 -19.24
C ARG A 167 30.18 -1.33 -20.12
N GLN A 168 29.29 -2.26 -19.80
CA GLN A 168 29.10 -3.49 -20.59
C GLN A 168 28.57 -3.18 -21.99
N HIS A 169 27.65 -2.23 -22.12
CA HIS A 169 27.14 -1.77 -23.42
C HIS A 169 28.27 -1.20 -24.27
N LEU A 170 29.13 -0.33 -23.71
CA LEU A 170 30.28 0.21 -24.41
C LEU A 170 31.28 -0.87 -24.86
N GLU A 171 31.58 -1.84 -24.00
CA GLU A 171 32.48 -2.96 -24.34
C GLU A 171 31.90 -3.85 -25.45
N SER A 172 30.59 -4.10 -25.41
CA SER A 172 29.86 -4.86 -26.44
C SER A 172 29.88 -4.12 -27.79
N GLU A 173 29.51 -2.84 -27.81
CA GLU A 173 29.50 -2.00 -29.02
C GLU A 173 30.90 -1.90 -29.65
N LYS A 174 31.93 -1.74 -28.81
CA LYS A 174 33.32 -1.74 -29.28
C LYS A 174 33.67 -3.06 -29.97
N THR A 175 33.28 -4.20 -29.39
CA THR A 175 33.54 -5.52 -29.96
C THR A 175 32.80 -5.73 -31.27
N LEU A 176 31.50 -5.35 -31.31
CA LEU A 176 30.67 -5.44 -32.50
C LEU A 176 31.23 -4.58 -33.64
N LEU A 177 31.71 -3.37 -33.35
CA LEU A 177 32.35 -2.50 -34.31
C LEU A 177 33.63 -3.11 -34.89
N PHE A 178 34.48 -3.71 -34.06
CA PHE A 178 35.68 -4.41 -34.53
C PHE A 178 35.35 -5.59 -35.44
N ASP A 179 34.33 -6.39 -35.10
CA ASP A 179 33.88 -7.51 -35.93
C ASP A 179 33.26 -7.03 -37.25
N ALA A 180 32.49 -5.94 -37.23
CA ALA A 180 31.95 -5.31 -38.43
C ALA A 180 33.06 -4.82 -39.36
N MET A 181 34.07 -4.10 -38.83
CA MET A 181 35.22 -3.65 -39.61
C MET A 181 36.03 -4.83 -40.18
N LYS A 182 36.24 -5.88 -39.38
CA LYS A 182 36.94 -7.09 -39.81
C LYS A 182 36.21 -7.80 -40.94
N THR A 183 34.89 -7.96 -40.84
CA THR A 183 34.07 -8.60 -41.88
C THR A 183 34.04 -7.77 -43.16
N GLU A 184 33.94 -6.43 -43.08
CA GLU A 184 34.03 -5.54 -44.24
C GLU A 184 35.38 -5.67 -44.95
N LEU A 185 36.49 -5.68 -44.21
CA LEU A 185 37.83 -5.82 -44.77
C LEU A 185 38.03 -7.19 -45.45
N LEU A 186 37.57 -8.27 -44.82
CA LEU A 186 37.64 -9.62 -45.40
C LEU A 186 36.79 -9.74 -46.67
N GLU A 187 35.60 -9.14 -46.69
CA GLU A 187 34.74 -9.10 -47.87
C GLU A 187 35.37 -8.27 -49.00
N LYS A 188 36.02 -7.16 -48.67
CA LYS A 188 36.76 -6.34 -49.65
C LYS A 188 37.95 -7.11 -50.24
N ILE A 189 38.69 -7.85 -49.41
CA ILE A 189 39.77 -8.73 -49.88
C ILE A 189 39.20 -9.81 -50.81
N ARG A 190 38.13 -10.51 -50.40
CA ARG A 190 37.48 -11.55 -51.21
C ARG A 190 37.05 -11.02 -52.59
N ARG A 191 36.42 -9.84 -52.64
CA ARG A 191 36.01 -9.21 -53.91
C ARG A 191 37.20 -8.86 -54.79
N LEU A 192 38.29 -8.33 -54.24
CA LEU A 192 39.50 -8.04 -55.00
C LEU A 192 40.17 -9.32 -55.54
N GLU A 193 40.13 -10.41 -54.78
CA GLU A 193 40.62 -11.72 -55.24
C GLU A 193 39.75 -12.29 -56.36
N GLU A 194 38.43 -12.18 -56.25
CA GLU A 194 37.47 -12.55 -57.29
C GLU A 194 37.66 -11.71 -58.55
N ASP A 195 37.84 -10.39 -58.42
CA ASP A 195 38.12 -9.49 -59.53
C ASP A 195 39.43 -9.86 -60.22
N LYS A 196 40.50 -10.14 -59.46
CA LYS A 196 41.79 -10.60 -60.02
C LYS A 196 41.62 -11.90 -60.81
N GLN A 197 40.95 -12.90 -60.23
CA GLN A 197 40.67 -14.18 -60.88
C GLN A 197 39.80 -13.97 -62.12
N SER A 198 38.83 -13.06 -62.09
CA SER A 198 37.98 -12.74 -63.24
C SER A 198 38.77 -12.13 -64.39
N ILE A 199 39.76 -11.28 -64.11
CA ILE A 199 40.67 -10.70 -65.10
C ILE A 199 41.59 -11.77 -65.68
N ASP A 200 42.15 -12.66 -64.84
CA ASP A 200 43.01 -13.76 -65.29
C ASP A 200 42.24 -14.69 -66.23
N ILE A 201 41.03 -15.10 -65.84
CA ILE A 201 40.12 -15.91 -66.68
C ILE A 201 39.81 -15.14 -67.97
N THR A 202 39.39 -13.87 -67.89
CA THR A 202 39.05 -13.05 -69.07
C THR A 202 40.24 -12.90 -70.03
N SER A 203 41.45 -12.73 -69.50
CA SER A 203 42.69 -12.71 -70.27
C SER A 203 42.96 -14.04 -70.96
N GLU A 204 42.71 -15.17 -70.30
CA GLU A 204 42.77 -16.49 -70.93
C GLU A 204 41.77 -16.60 -72.09
N TRP A 205 40.52 -16.16 -71.93
CA TRP A 205 39.52 -16.14 -73.01
C TRP A 205 39.95 -15.28 -74.21
N TRP A 206 40.50 -14.08 -73.98
CA TRP A 206 41.00 -13.23 -75.07
C TRP A 206 42.25 -13.80 -75.74
N ASN A 207 43.17 -14.39 -74.97
CA ASN A 207 44.34 -15.06 -75.51
C ASN A 207 43.94 -16.29 -76.34
N ASP A 208 42.92 -17.02 -75.90
CA ASP A 208 42.41 -18.18 -76.62
C ASP A 208 41.68 -17.73 -77.89
N GLU A 209 40.94 -16.63 -77.91
CA GLU A 209 40.31 -16.12 -79.14
C GLU A 209 41.34 -15.68 -80.20
N VAL A 210 42.51 -15.18 -79.78
CA VAL A 210 43.65 -14.88 -80.66
C VAL A 210 44.32 -16.18 -81.15
N LYS A 211 44.39 -17.23 -80.33
CA LYS A 211 44.95 -18.55 -80.71
C LYS A 211 43.98 -19.40 -81.54
N MET A 212 42.67 -19.29 -81.31
CA MET A 212 41.60 -20.03 -81.98
C MET A 212 41.38 -19.56 -83.43
N LYS A 213 41.91 -18.38 -83.81
CA LYS A 213 42.06 -18.02 -85.23
C LYS A 213 43.06 -18.89 -86.01
N LYS A 214 43.84 -19.75 -85.34
CA LYS A 214 44.74 -20.74 -85.99
C LYS A 214 44.30 -22.20 -85.89
N CYS A 215 43.22 -22.52 -85.18
CA CYS A 215 42.73 -23.90 -85.02
C CYS A 215 41.20 -24.00 -85.19
N LYS A 216 40.71 -23.76 -86.42
CA LYS A 216 39.36 -24.19 -86.83
C LYS A 216 39.36 -25.72 -87.06
N ARG A 217 38.91 -26.51 -86.09
CA ARG A 217 38.19 -27.79 -86.31
C ARG A 217 37.77 -28.45 -84.99
N ARG A 218 36.44 -28.62 -84.83
CA ARG A 218 35.74 -29.63 -84.02
C ARG A 218 35.82 -29.40 -82.50
N SER A 219 34.80 -29.53 -81.67
CA SER A 219 33.34 -29.78 -81.75
C SER A 219 32.90 -29.62 -80.28
N HIS A 220 31.99 -28.71 -79.95
CA HIS A 220 30.61 -29.00 -79.55
C HIS A 220 30.46 -29.99 -78.38
N LEU A 221 29.52 -29.69 -77.46
CA LEU A 221 28.92 -30.57 -76.42
C LEU A 221 29.73 -30.55 -75.11
N ILE A 222 29.27 -30.21 -73.90
CA ILE A 222 27.98 -30.35 -73.18
C ILE A 222 28.01 -29.30 -72.04
N ARG A 223 27.14 -28.28 -72.05
CA ARG A 223 25.82 -28.21 -71.40
C ARG A 223 25.87 -28.19 -69.86
N SER A 224 25.61 -27.00 -69.34
CA SER A 224 25.36 -26.65 -67.94
C SER A 224 24.22 -27.45 -67.31
N ASP A 225 24.38 -27.86 -66.06
CA ASP A 225 23.27 -28.27 -65.20
C ASP A 225 23.25 -27.39 -63.94
N ARG A 226 22.39 -26.36 -63.97
CA ARG A 226 22.06 -25.54 -62.80
C ARG A 226 20.91 -26.23 -62.07
N LYS A 227 21.22 -26.92 -60.97
CA LYS A 227 20.21 -27.34 -59.99
C LYS A 227 19.94 -26.21 -58.98
N LYS A 228 18.67 -25.81 -58.96
CA LYS A 228 18.04 -24.78 -58.13
C LYS A 228 18.31 -25.01 -56.65
N LYS A 229 18.89 -24.02 -55.96
CA LYS A 229 18.87 -23.92 -54.49
C LYS A 229 17.50 -23.39 -54.04
N ALA A 230 17.01 -23.87 -52.90
CA ALA A 230 15.74 -23.47 -52.31
C ALA A 230 15.59 -21.94 -52.20
N ALA A 231 14.38 -21.45 -52.37
CA ALA A 231 14.06 -20.03 -52.27
C ALA A 231 14.45 -19.50 -50.88
N LEU A 232 15.51 -18.69 -50.83
CA LEU A 232 15.75 -17.80 -49.71
C LEU A 232 14.60 -16.80 -49.73
N VAL A 233 13.72 -16.85 -48.73
CA VAL A 233 12.69 -15.84 -48.51
C VAL A 233 13.42 -14.52 -48.26
N SER A 234 13.51 -13.70 -49.32
CA SER A 234 13.94 -12.32 -49.27
C SER A 234 12.69 -11.47 -49.08
N GLY A 235 12.36 -11.23 -47.83
CA GLY A 235 11.26 -10.36 -47.40
C GLY A 235 11.63 -9.71 -46.08
N PRO A 236 11.00 -8.57 -45.72
CA PRO A 236 11.29 -7.87 -44.48
C PRO A 236 11.13 -8.81 -43.29
N TYR A 237 12.21 -8.95 -42.52
CA TYR A 237 12.19 -9.68 -41.26
C TYR A 237 11.47 -8.82 -40.23
N ILE A 238 10.47 -9.40 -39.56
CA ILE A 238 9.90 -8.80 -38.36
C ILE A 238 10.76 -9.30 -37.20
N VAL A 239 11.68 -8.45 -36.74
CA VAL A 239 12.42 -8.69 -35.51
C VAL A 239 11.55 -8.17 -34.37
N TYR A 240 10.88 -9.08 -33.67
CA TYR A 240 10.23 -8.71 -32.42
C TYR A 240 11.30 -8.66 -31.33
N MET A 241 11.52 -7.48 -30.74
CA MET A 241 12.35 -7.32 -29.54
C MET A 241 11.60 -7.85 -28.31
N LEU A 242 11.28 -9.15 -28.33
CA LEU A 242 10.66 -9.84 -27.21
C LEU A 242 11.72 -10.17 -26.18
N ARG A 243 11.36 -10.06 -24.90
CA ARG A 243 12.24 -10.49 -23.82
C ARG A 243 12.33 -12.01 -23.82
N GLU A 244 13.40 -12.54 -23.26
CA GLU A 244 13.63 -13.99 -23.17
C GLU A 244 12.48 -14.73 -22.47
N THR A 245 11.82 -14.06 -21.51
CA THR A 245 10.61 -14.54 -20.84
C THR A 245 9.45 -14.78 -21.81
N ASP A 246 9.19 -13.79 -22.68
CA ASP A 246 8.05 -13.81 -23.61
C ASP A 246 8.27 -14.89 -24.68
N ILE A 247 9.53 -15.08 -25.13
CA ILE A 247 9.91 -16.15 -26.06
C ILE A 247 9.69 -17.54 -25.45
N LEU A 248 10.04 -17.72 -24.17
CA LEU A 248 9.89 -19.01 -23.48
C LEU A 248 8.42 -19.35 -23.21
N GLU A 249 7.61 -18.35 -22.89
CA GLU A 249 6.16 -18.50 -22.72
C GLU A 249 5.49 -18.90 -24.03
N ASP A 250 5.79 -18.21 -25.14
CA ASP A 250 5.29 -18.58 -26.47
C ASP A 250 5.75 -19.97 -26.90
N TRP A 251 7.02 -20.32 -26.63
CA TRP A 251 7.54 -21.65 -26.92
C TRP A 251 6.79 -22.75 -26.16
N THR A 252 6.45 -22.51 -24.89
CA THR A 252 5.64 -23.45 -24.10
C THR A 252 4.20 -23.52 -24.59
N ALA A 253 3.59 -22.40 -24.99
CA ALA A 253 2.27 -22.35 -25.61
C ALA A 253 2.22 -23.18 -26.90
N ILE A 254 3.20 -23.01 -27.79
CA ILE A 254 3.31 -23.78 -29.05
C ILE A 254 3.44 -25.28 -28.77
N LYS A 255 4.29 -25.67 -27.80
CA LYS A 255 4.42 -27.08 -27.40
C LYS A 255 3.10 -27.65 -26.88
N LYS A 256 2.38 -26.90 -26.05
CA LYS A 256 1.08 -27.32 -25.49
C LYS A 256 0.03 -27.48 -26.58
N ALA A 257 -0.05 -26.54 -27.53
CA ALA A 257 -0.95 -26.63 -28.68
C ALA A 257 -0.62 -27.84 -29.57
N LYS A 258 0.67 -28.07 -29.87
CA LYS A 258 1.10 -29.22 -30.66
C LYS A 258 0.76 -30.57 -29.99
N ALA A 259 0.86 -30.65 -28.66
CA ALA A 259 0.45 -31.82 -27.91
C ALA A 259 -1.07 -32.06 -27.96
N ALA A 260 -1.88 -30.99 -27.89
CA ALA A 260 -3.34 -31.07 -27.98
C ALA A 260 -3.83 -31.50 -29.38
N LEU A 261 -3.06 -31.21 -30.43
CA LEU A 261 -3.35 -31.60 -31.82
C LEU A 261 -3.00 -33.06 -32.15
N MET A 262 -2.35 -33.81 -31.24
CA MET A 262 -2.08 -35.24 -31.47
C MET A 262 -3.36 -36.06 -31.24
N PRO A 263 -3.92 -36.74 -32.26
CA PRO A 263 -5.15 -37.51 -32.10
C PRO A 263 -4.87 -38.78 -31.28
N LEU A 264 -5.51 -38.92 -30.12
CA LEU A 264 -5.62 -40.20 -29.41
C LEU A 264 -6.46 -41.18 -30.25
N LYS A 265 -5.83 -41.98 -31.10
CA LYS A 265 -6.49 -43.16 -31.70
C LYS A 265 -6.58 -44.28 -30.65
N LYS A 266 -7.66 -44.26 -29.86
CA LYS A 266 -8.19 -45.46 -29.20
C LYS A 266 -8.74 -46.40 -30.28
N LYS A 267 -8.19 -47.61 -30.39
CA LYS A 267 -8.79 -48.72 -31.15
C LYS A 267 -9.88 -49.35 -30.26
N ALA A 268 -11.11 -49.35 -30.76
CA ALA A 268 -12.20 -50.17 -30.28
C ALA A 268 -12.36 -51.39 -31.23
N ASP A 269 -12.54 -52.56 -30.64
CA ASP A 269 -12.90 -53.83 -31.27
C ASP A 269 -14.27 -53.80 -31.97
N ARG A 270 -14.40 -54.57 -33.08
CA ARG A 270 -15.53 -55.44 -33.47
C ARG A 270 -15.58 -55.68 -34.98
N SER A 271 -15.03 -56.80 -35.43
CA SER A 271 -15.58 -57.77 -36.40
C SER A 271 -14.59 -58.92 -36.58
#